data_AF-C7NLH0-F1
#
_entry.id   AF-C7NLH0-F1
#
_cell.length_a   1.000
_cell.length_b   1.000
_cell.length_c   1.000
_cell.angle_alpha   90.00
_cell.angle_beta   90.00
_cell.angle_gamma   90.00
#
_symmetry.space_group_name_H-M   'P 1'
#
loop_
_entity.id
_entity.type
_entity.pdbx_description
1 polymer ?
#
loop_
_entity_poly.entity_id
_entity_poly.type
_entity_poly.pdbx_seq_one_letter_code
_entity_poly.pdbx_strand_id
1 'polypeptide(L)'
;MGEQDHGGAGTDVEAAQTTYAAAEVWTTTVQGHRIEGRFAKGWPEKTAWLVVDGTAVGRASNDGTVRVSAPTGALTNAGWSGSERGPLGFGGGVTLEVRHSRGKAYDMDLLPQGALSRERCLALDPPAGSAGERFQRLRERRPRVAALRHLVMRLGWLLVPLLLLLVEPVLALLRRLLGLLGLTLPSVPMPDLPAIPMPDLPRLPRIPWPDLPDLPSLPRIPWPDLSWLFDPIRPVIDFLQDNGRLIGAIVVGLALAATELRRQRTRRETRDAERQVELERLARAMRQVAERERPPR
;
A
#
# COMPACT_ATOMS: atom_id res chain seq x y z
N MET A 1 -37.14 23.21 38.89
CA MET A 1 -35.98 22.48 39.43
C MET A 1 -35.39 21.70 38.27
N GLY A 2 -34.47 22.31 37.52
CA GLY A 2 -33.84 21.69 36.36
C GLY A 2 -32.48 21.16 36.77
N GLU A 3 -32.37 19.85 36.98
CA GLU A 3 -31.10 19.18 37.23
C GLU A 3 -30.34 19.10 35.89
N GLN A 4 -29.29 19.91 35.74
CA GLN A 4 -28.42 19.87 34.56
C GLN A 4 -27.42 18.73 34.72
N ASP A 5 -27.50 17.78 33.81
CA ASP A 5 -26.56 16.69 33.59
C ASP A 5 -25.20 17.25 33.14
N HIS A 6 -24.25 17.34 34.06
CA HIS A 6 -22.86 17.75 33.82
C HIS A 6 -21.87 16.58 33.89
N GLY A 7 -22.34 15.32 33.82
CA GLY A 7 -21.52 14.13 34.02
C GLY A 7 -20.66 13.68 32.82
N GLY A 8 -21.02 14.06 31.58
CA GLY A 8 -20.41 13.49 30.37
C GLY A 8 -19.12 14.15 29.87
N ALA A 9 -18.91 15.44 30.14
CA ALA A 9 -17.78 16.18 29.53
C ALA A 9 -16.42 15.86 30.19
N GLY A 10 -16.40 15.49 31.48
CA GLY A 10 -15.16 15.17 32.19
C GLY A 10 -14.57 13.82 31.78
N THR A 11 -15.42 12.82 31.56
CA THR A 11 -15.01 11.45 31.20
C THR A 11 -14.39 11.38 29.80
N ASP A 12 -14.90 12.17 28.86
CA ASP A 12 -14.43 12.16 27.47
C ASP A 12 -13.06 12.84 27.31
N VAL A 13 -12.80 13.90 28.09
CA VAL A 13 -11.51 14.59 28.10
C VAL A 13 -10.44 13.72 28.73
N GLU A 14 -10.75 13.07 29.86
CA GLU A 14 -9.83 12.16 30.55
C GLU A 14 -9.51 10.92 29.70
N ALA A 15 -10.52 10.34 29.03
CA ALA A 15 -10.33 9.25 28.08
C ALA A 15 -9.49 9.67 26.87
N ALA A 16 -9.71 10.86 26.33
CA ALA A 16 -8.90 11.41 25.23
C ALA A 16 -7.44 11.65 25.66
N GLN A 17 -7.21 12.15 26.87
CA GLN A 17 -5.88 12.40 27.43
C GLN A 17 -5.12 11.08 27.63
N THR A 18 -5.81 10.08 28.19
CA THR A 18 -5.27 8.72 28.39
C THR A 18 -4.89 8.07 27.06
N THR A 19 -5.77 8.21 26.06
CA THR A 19 -5.53 7.70 24.71
C THR A 19 -4.34 8.39 24.03
N TYR A 20 -4.21 9.71 24.21
CA TYR A 20 -3.08 10.49 23.70
C TYR A 20 -1.75 10.10 24.37
N ALA A 21 -1.77 9.83 25.68
CA ALA A 21 -0.59 9.40 26.44
C ALA A 21 -0.13 7.99 26.06
N ALA A 22 -1.07 7.08 25.76
CA ALA A 22 -0.78 5.71 25.35
C ALA A 22 -0.48 5.57 23.84
N ALA A 23 -0.52 6.66 23.07
CA ALA A 23 -0.31 6.64 21.63
C ALA A 23 1.14 6.28 21.27
N GLU A 24 1.30 5.48 20.22
CA GLU A 24 2.59 5.21 19.60
C GLU A 24 3.11 6.51 18.96
N VAL A 25 4.33 6.91 19.33
CA VAL A 25 4.94 8.17 18.89
C VAL A 25 5.98 7.89 17.81
N TRP A 26 5.75 8.47 16.64
CA TRP A 26 6.68 8.49 15.52
C TRP A 26 7.22 9.90 15.39
N THR A 27 8.51 10.05 15.12
CA THR A 27 9.16 11.38 15.14
C THR A 27 9.99 11.62 13.91
N THR A 28 10.12 12.88 13.51
CA THR A 28 11.13 13.32 12.54
C THR A 28 11.54 14.74 12.87
N THR A 29 12.75 15.13 12.48
CA THR A 29 13.23 16.52 12.60
C THR A 29 13.26 17.17 11.23
N VAL A 30 12.68 18.35 11.11
CA VAL A 30 12.58 19.10 9.86
C VAL A 30 12.98 20.55 10.10
N GLN A 31 14.10 20.98 9.51
CA GLN A 31 14.55 22.38 9.63
C GLN A 31 14.66 22.86 11.09
N GLY A 32 15.01 21.96 12.03
CA GLY A 32 15.09 22.27 13.46
C GLY A 32 13.79 22.06 14.25
N HIS A 33 12.65 21.91 13.59
CA HIS A 33 11.36 21.58 14.23
C HIS A 33 11.23 20.07 14.46
N ARG A 34 10.74 19.69 15.64
CA ARG A 34 10.43 18.31 15.99
C ARG A 34 8.97 18.03 15.65
N ILE A 35 8.77 17.16 14.66
CA ILE A 35 7.43 16.73 14.25
C ILE A 35 7.16 15.35 14.84
N GLU A 36 6.02 15.20 15.51
CA GLU A 36 5.54 13.91 16.01
C GLU A 36 4.21 13.53 15.35
N GLY A 37 4.15 12.30 14.84
CA GLY A 37 2.92 11.62 14.49
C GLY A 37 2.57 10.68 15.63
N ARG A 38 1.42 10.88 16.26
CA ARG A 38 0.95 10.00 17.33
C ARG A 38 -0.21 9.16 16.82
N PHE A 39 -0.19 7.87 17.11
CA PHE A 39 -1.26 6.96 16.72
C PHE A 39 -1.71 6.11 17.89
N ALA A 40 -2.99 6.17 18.22
CA ALA A 40 -3.59 5.32 19.23
C ALA A 40 -4.62 4.38 18.60
N LYS A 41 -4.54 3.12 19.01
CA LYS A 41 -5.59 2.14 18.75
C LYS A 41 -6.77 2.47 19.67
N GLY A 42 -7.84 3.00 19.10
CA GLY A 42 -9.14 3.06 19.75
C GLY A 42 -10.12 2.09 19.08
N TRP A 43 -11.09 1.61 19.85
CA TRP A 43 -12.30 0.97 19.34
C TRP A 43 -13.47 1.81 19.85
N PRO A 44 -14.42 2.24 19.00
CA PRO A 44 -14.56 1.87 17.59
C PRO A 44 -13.58 2.57 16.65
N GLU A 45 -13.10 3.77 16.97
CA GLU A 45 -12.31 4.58 16.04
C GLU A 45 -10.82 4.70 16.43
N LYS A 46 -9.96 4.73 15.41
CA LYS A 46 -8.51 4.88 15.58
C LYS A 46 -8.16 6.34 15.43
N THR A 47 -7.45 6.89 16.42
CA THR A 47 -7.13 8.31 16.46
C THR A 47 -5.65 8.54 16.14
N ALA A 48 -5.38 9.55 15.33
CA ALA A 48 -4.04 10.07 15.13
C ALA A 48 -3.97 11.57 15.43
N TRP A 49 -2.79 12.02 15.84
CA TRP A 49 -2.47 13.42 16.07
C TRP A 49 -1.20 13.79 15.34
N LEU A 50 -1.16 15.04 14.89
CA LEU A 50 0.06 15.67 14.41
C LEU A 50 0.49 16.73 15.43
N VAL A 51 1.73 16.64 15.87
CA VAL A 51 2.33 17.52 16.87
C VAL A 51 3.57 18.16 16.26
N VAL A 52 3.72 19.47 16.43
CA VAL A 52 4.91 20.23 15.99
C VAL A 52 5.43 20.97 17.21
N ASP A 53 6.68 20.71 17.58
CA ASP A 53 7.36 21.28 18.76
C ASP A 53 6.53 21.22 20.05
N GLY A 54 5.87 20.08 20.27
CA GLY A 54 5.02 19.84 21.44
C GLY A 54 3.59 20.40 21.33
N THR A 55 3.28 21.19 20.29
CA THR A 55 1.94 21.73 20.05
C THR A 55 1.14 20.81 19.13
N ALA A 56 -0.02 20.33 19.59
CA ALA A 56 -0.91 19.53 18.74
C ALA A 56 -1.58 20.42 17.67
N VAL A 57 -1.20 20.22 16.41
CA VAL A 57 -1.67 21.03 15.27
C VAL A 57 -2.83 20.39 14.50
N GLY A 58 -3.15 19.13 14.79
CA GLY A 58 -4.29 18.45 14.20
C GLY A 58 -4.61 17.11 14.88
N ARG A 59 -5.86 16.68 14.73
CA ARG A 59 -6.37 15.37 15.15
C ARG A 59 -7.30 14.83 14.07
N ALA A 60 -7.24 13.53 13.83
CA ALA A 60 -8.22 12.84 13.00
C ALA A 60 -8.54 11.46 13.56
N SER A 61 -9.76 11.00 13.30
CA SER A 61 -10.26 9.70 13.70
C SER A 61 -10.87 9.02 12.48
N ASN A 62 -10.45 7.80 12.15
CA ASN A 62 -11.01 7.04 11.02
C ASN A 62 -10.75 5.54 11.21
N ASP A 63 -11.61 4.71 10.64
CA ASP A 63 -11.44 3.26 10.59
C ASP A 63 -10.42 2.78 9.54
N GLY A 64 -10.23 3.58 8.48
CA GLY A 64 -9.35 3.31 7.33
C GLY A 64 -7.99 3.99 7.40
N THR A 65 -7.56 4.67 6.34
CA THR A 65 -6.32 5.48 6.42
C THR A 65 -6.62 6.77 7.17
N VAL A 66 -5.96 7.01 8.30
CA VAL A 66 -6.17 8.22 9.09
C VAL A 66 -5.35 9.35 8.48
N ARG A 67 -6.00 10.45 8.12
CA ARG A 67 -5.35 11.65 7.58
C ARG A 67 -5.59 12.83 8.49
N VAL A 68 -4.54 13.30 9.15
CA VAL A 68 -4.58 14.49 10.00
C VAL A 68 -4.12 15.67 9.16
N SER A 69 -5.00 16.63 8.89
CA SER A 69 -4.63 17.85 8.16
C SER A 69 -4.39 18.99 9.14
N ALA A 70 -3.27 19.68 8.96
CA ALA A 70 -2.91 20.89 9.70
C ALA A 70 -2.79 22.05 8.70
N PRO A 71 -3.70 23.05 8.76
CA PRO A 71 -3.66 24.20 7.87
C PRO A 71 -2.45 25.09 8.19
N THR A 72 -2.10 25.97 7.25
CA THR A 72 -0.94 26.86 7.37
C THR A 72 -0.91 27.63 8.70
N GLY A 73 -2.06 28.12 9.17
CA GLY A 73 -2.19 28.86 10.42
C GLY A 73 -1.88 28.04 11.68
N ALA A 74 -2.31 26.78 11.74
CA ALA A 74 -2.03 25.90 12.88
C ALA A 74 -0.52 25.61 13.01
N LEU A 75 0.15 25.44 11.87
CA LEU A 75 1.61 25.23 11.82
C LEU A 75 2.37 26.50 12.21
N THR A 76 1.91 27.68 11.76
CA THR A 76 2.50 28.97 12.18
C THR A 76 2.35 29.18 13.69
N ASN A 77 1.21 28.83 14.27
CA ASN A 77 0.98 28.93 15.72
C ASN A 77 1.90 28.01 16.53
N ALA A 78 2.30 26.87 15.95
CA ALA A 78 3.29 25.98 16.53
C ALA A 78 4.74 26.41 16.27
N GLY A 79 4.96 27.57 15.65
CA GLY A 79 6.30 28.13 15.39
C GLY A 79 6.92 27.73 14.05
N TRP A 80 6.25 26.90 13.24
CA TRP A 80 6.79 26.47 11.94
C TRP A 80 6.41 27.45 10.83
N SER A 81 7.37 28.27 10.40
CA SER A 81 7.13 29.42 9.51
C SER A 81 6.88 29.02 8.05
N GLY A 82 6.29 29.93 7.27
CA GLY A 82 6.02 29.71 5.85
C GLY A 82 7.31 29.56 5.01
N SER A 83 8.36 30.29 5.38
CA SER A 83 9.67 30.26 4.73
C SER A 83 10.41 28.93 4.91
N GLU A 84 10.27 28.27 6.07
CA GLU A 84 10.85 26.94 6.33
C GLU A 84 10.08 25.84 5.59
N ARG A 85 8.77 26.02 5.41
CA ARG A 85 7.87 25.08 4.72
C ARG A 85 7.98 25.16 3.20
N GLY A 86 8.25 26.34 2.65
CA GLY A 86 8.30 26.59 1.20
C GLY A 86 9.24 25.66 0.43
N PRO A 87 10.53 25.54 0.82
CA PRO A 87 11.50 24.66 0.17
C PRO A 87 11.11 23.18 0.18
N LEU A 88 10.35 22.74 1.18
CA LEU A 88 9.88 21.36 1.34
C LEU A 88 8.54 21.09 0.64
N GLY A 89 7.90 22.14 0.09
CA GLY A 89 6.60 22.04 -0.56
C GLY A 89 5.41 22.01 0.41
N PHE A 90 5.59 22.40 1.67
CA PHE A 90 4.53 22.41 2.70
C PHE A 90 3.86 23.78 2.90
N GLY A 91 4.06 24.73 1.97
CA GLY A 91 3.58 26.12 2.12
C GLY A 91 2.06 26.25 2.29
N GLY A 92 1.29 25.33 1.71
CA GLY A 92 -0.18 25.31 1.81
C GLY A 92 -0.74 24.55 3.02
N GLY A 93 0.11 24.01 3.88
CA GLY A 93 -0.27 23.14 4.99
C GLY A 93 0.28 21.71 4.83
N VAL A 94 0.01 20.88 5.84
CA VAL A 94 0.55 19.52 5.94
C VAL A 94 -0.55 18.53 6.24
N THR A 95 -0.47 17.35 5.63
CA THR A 95 -1.31 16.19 5.97
C THR A 95 -0.42 15.06 6.46
N LEU A 96 -0.64 14.59 7.69
CA LEU A 96 -0.07 13.35 8.19
C LEU A 96 -0.97 12.19 7.75
N GLU A 97 -0.44 11.29 6.92
CA GLU A 97 -1.08 10.03 6.54
C GLU A 97 -0.57 8.90 7.44
N VAL A 98 -1.45 8.31 8.23
CA VAL A 98 -1.13 7.16 9.08
C VAL A 98 -1.71 5.89 8.47
N ARG A 99 -0.84 4.93 8.21
CA ARG A 99 -1.21 3.63 7.64
C ARG A 99 -1.05 2.57 8.71
N HIS A 100 -2.14 1.87 8.97
CA HIS A 100 -2.18 0.85 10.00
C HIS A 100 -2.80 -0.45 9.52
N SER A 101 -2.50 -1.54 10.20
CA SER A 101 -3.13 -2.83 10.02
C SER A 101 -3.36 -3.47 11.38
N ARG A 102 -4.57 -4.02 11.60
CA ARG A 102 -4.95 -4.66 12.88
C ARG A 102 -4.65 -3.80 14.12
N GLY A 103 -4.82 -2.48 13.99
CA GLY A 103 -4.59 -1.51 15.07
C GLY A 103 -3.12 -1.20 15.37
N LYS A 104 -2.18 -1.54 14.48
CA LYS A 104 -0.77 -1.13 14.59
C LYS A 104 -0.36 -0.26 13.40
N ALA A 105 0.26 0.89 13.67
CA ALA A 105 0.84 1.72 12.63
C ALA A 105 2.06 1.01 12.02
N TYR A 106 2.21 1.08 10.70
CA TYR A 106 3.37 0.54 9.99
C TYR A 106 4.03 1.53 9.03
N ASP A 107 3.39 2.67 8.77
CA ASP A 107 3.88 3.78 7.94
C ASP A 107 3.23 5.08 8.48
N MET A 108 4.02 6.14 8.62
CA MET A 108 3.53 7.50 8.83
C MET A 108 4.31 8.45 7.94
N ASP A 109 3.60 9.19 7.08
CA ASP A 109 4.20 10.10 6.12
C ASP A 109 3.56 11.49 6.27
N LEU A 110 4.36 12.55 6.19
CA LEU A 110 3.89 13.92 6.00
C LEU A 110 3.83 14.21 4.52
N LEU A 111 2.70 14.72 4.07
CA LEU A 111 2.45 15.14 2.70
C LEU A 111 2.07 16.62 2.68
N PRO A 112 2.36 17.34 1.59
CA PRO A 112 1.74 18.63 1.35
C PRO A 112 0.22 18.50 1.37
N GLN A 113 -0.46 19.48 1.97
CA GLN A 113 -1.92 19.49 2.00
C GLN A 113 -2.47 19.46 0.56
N GLY A 114 -3.37 18.51 0.29
CA GLY A 114 -3.95 18.31 -1.05
C GLY A 114 -3.04 17.61 -2.06
N ALA A 115 -1.86 17.12 -1.66
CA ALA A 115 -0.98 16.35 -2.54
C ALA A 115 -1.66 15.05 -3.00
N LEU A 116 -1.82 14.90 -4.31
CA LEU A 116 -2.25 13.65 -4.95
C LEU A 116 -1.08 12.67 -5.17
N SER A 117 0.16 13.14 -5.08
CA SER A 117 1.37 12.36 -5.38
C SER A 117 2.34 12.30 -4.20
N ARG A 118 2.90 11.11 -3.97
CA ARG A 118 3.87 10.81 -2.88
C ARG A 118 5.30 11.27 -3.16
N GLU A 119 5.52 11.98 -4.25
CA GLU A 119 6.86 12.43 -4.64
C GLU A 119 7.49 13.43 -3.66
N ARG A 120 6.69 14.04 -2.78
CA ARG A 120 7.13 14.95 -1.72
C ARG A 120 6.68 14.50 -0.34
N CYS A 121 6.66 13.19 -0.09
CA CYS A 121 6.37 12.67 1.25
C CYS A 121 7.64 12.68 2.11
N LEU A 122 7.50 13.10 3.36
CA LEU A 122 8.53 12.93 4.38
C LEU A 122 8.10 11.82 5.34
N ALA A 123 8.86 10.72 5.38
CA ALA A 123 8.57 9.62 6.29
C ALA A 123 8.98 9.99 7.73
N LEU A 124 8.15 9.60 8.69
CA LEU A 124 8.50 9.66 10.11
C LEU A 124 9.26 8.40 10.54
N ASP A 125 10.13 8.55 11.54
CA ASP A 125 10.84 7.44 12.15
C ASP A 125 9.95 6.75 13.19
N PRO A 126 9.81 5.42 13.10
CA PRO A 126 9.04 4.62 14.04
C PRO A 126 9.78 4.44 15.36
N PRO A 127 9.06 4.20 16.47
CA PRO A 127 9.70 3.92 17.74
C PRO A 127 10.48 2.59 17.69
N ALA A 128 11.59 2.53 18.41
CA ALA A 128 12.44 1.34 18.47
C ALA A 128 11.65 0.11 18.96
N GLY A 129 11.85 -1.03 18.30
CA GLY A 129 11.17 -2.30 18.61
C GLY A 129 9.74 -2.42 18.08
N SER A 130 9.18 -1.35 17.50
CA SER A 130 7.80 -1.32 17.00
C SER A 130 7.58 -2.19 15.76
N ALA A 131 6.31 -2.40 15.42
CA ALA A 131 5.94 -3.06 14.16
C ALA A 131 6.35 -2.23 12.93
N GLY A 132 6.30 -0.90 13.05
CA GLY A 132 6.74 0.05 12.03
C GLY A 132 8.22 -0.07 11.70
N GLU A 133 9.08 -0.14 12.73
CA GLU A 133 10.53 -0.30 12.54
C GLU A 133 10.86 -1.61 11.79
N ARG A 134 10.24 -2.73 12.21
CA ARG A 134 10.42 -4.02 11.52
C ARG A 134 9.95 -3.96 10.06
N PHE A 135 8.88 -3.20 9.79
CA PHE A 135 8.36 -2.98 8.44
C PHE A 135 9.31 -2.15 7.58
N GLN A 136 9.85 -1.05 8.12
CA GLN A 136 10.83 -0.22 7.42
C GLN A 136 12.14 -0.96 7.14
N ARG A 137 12.71 -1.66 8.15
CA ARG A 137 13.90 -2.51 7.96
C ARG A 137 13.70 -3.57 6.88
N LEU A 138 12.51 -4.15 6.77
CA LEU A 138 12.20 -5.10 5.70
C LEU A 138 12.18 -4.42 4.32
N ARG A 139 11.61 -3.21 4.21
CA ARG A 139 11.59 -2.44 2.95
C ARG A 139 12.99 -2.11 2.46
N GLU A 140 13.87 -1.71 3.37
CA GLU A 140 15.26 -1.37 3.06
C GLU A 140 16.06 -2.60 2.62
N ARG A 141 15.97 -3.69 3.40
CA ARG A 141 16.72 -4.92 3.10
C ARG A 141 16.21 -5.66 1.87
N ARG A 142 14.89 -5.70 1.67
CA ARG A 142 14.23 -6.50 0.63
C ARG A 142 13.01 -5.79 0.04
N PRO A 143 13.22 -4.79 -0.85
CA PRO A 143 12.12 -3.98 -1.39
C PRO A 143 11.07 -4.81 -2.15
N ARG A 144 11.50 -5.86 -2.86
CA ARG A 144 10.58 -6.77 -3.57
C ARG A 144 9.67 -7.55 -2.61
N VAL A 145 10.20 -8.00 -1.47
CA VAL A 145 9.43 -8.75 -0.47
C VAL A 145 8.43 -7.85 0.24
N ALA A 146 8.82 -6.60 0.53
CA ALA A 146 7.89 -5.63 1.10
C ALA A 146 6.74 -5.28 0.15
N ALA A 147 7.03 -5.09 -1.15
CA ALA A 147 6.01 -4.84 -2.17
C ALA A 147 5.06 -6.05 -2.33
N LEU A 148 5.60 -7.27 -2.36
CA LEU A 148 4.81 -8.50 -2.43
C LEU A 148 3.92 -8.66 -1.19
N ARG A 149 4.46 -8.45 0.01
CA ARG A 149 3.68 -8.49 1.26
C ARG A 149 2.56 -7.45 1.25
N HIS A 150 2.81 -6.26 0.72
CA HIS A 150 1.79 -5.21 0.61
C HIS A 150 0.65 -5.60 -0.35
N LEU A 151 0.99 -6.22 -1.48
CA LEU A 151 0.02 -6.83 -2.41
C LEU A 151 -0.78 -7.92 -1.71
N VAL A 152 -0.13 -8.88 -1.06
CA VAL A 152 -0.81 -9.97 -0.34
C VAL A 152 -1.67 -9.45 0.80
N MET A 153 -1.29 -8.39 1.51
CA MET A 153 -2.11 -7.82 2.59
C MET A 153 -3.35 -7.09 2.05
N ARG A 154 -3.26 -6.45 0.87
CA ARG A 154 -4.39 -5.74 0.24
C ARG A 154 -5.30 -6.64 -0.58
N LEU A 155 -4.72 -7.60 -1.28
CA LEU A 155 -5.44 -8.58 -2.12
C LEU A 155 -5.63 -9.91 -1.41
N GLY A 156 -5.21 -10.09 -0.16
CA GLY A 156 -5.24 -11.39 0.53
C GLY A 156 -6.63 -12.01 0.58
N TRP A 157 -7.64 -11.17 0.78
CA TRP A 157 -9.03 -11.60 0.73
C TRP A 157 -9.48 -12.07 -0.66
N LEU A 158 -8.83 -11.63 -1.74
CA LEU A 158 -9.07 -12.09 -3.11
C LEU A 158 -8.14 -13.26 -3.50
N LEU A 159 -6.91 -13.28 -2.99
CA LEU A 159 -5.91 -14.30 -3.30
C LEU A 159 -6.24 -15.64 -2.63
N VAL A 160 -6.78 -15.64 -1.41
CA VAL A 160 -7.16 -16.87 -0.71
C VAL A 160 -8.27 -17.63 -1.44
N PRO A 161 -9.43 -17.03 -1.79
CA PRO A 161 -10.47 -17.74 -2.54
C PRO A 161 -10.01 -18.08 -3.96
N LEU A 162 -9.23 -17.21 -4.62
CA LEU A 162 -8.66 -17.52 -5.94
C LEU A 162 -7.70 -18.71 -5.89
N LEU A 163 -6.85 -18.79 -4.85
CA LEU A 163 -5.94 -19.91 -4.65
C LEU A 163 -6.72 -21.19 -4.35
N LEU A 164 -7.71 -21.14 -3.45
CA LEU A 164 -8.60 -22.27 -3.15
C LEU A 164 -9.34 -22.77 -4.39
N LEU A 165 -9.83 -21.86 -5.23
CA LEU A 165 -10.47 -22.20 -6.51
C LEU A 165 -9.51 -22.87 -7.49
N LEU A 166 -8.21 -22.55 -7.41
CA LEU A 166 -7.17 -23.15 -8.26
C LEU A 166 -6.61 -24.48 -7.71
N VAL A 167 -6.82 -24.80 -6.43
CA VAL A 167 -6.21 -25.98 -5.78
C VAL A 167 -6.68 -27.28 -6.43
N GLU A 168 -7.99 -27.48 -6.54
CA GLU A 168 -8.58 -28.69 -7.14
C GLU A 168 -8.14 -28.92 -8.60
N PRO A 169 -8.25 -27.94 -9.53
CA PRO A 169 -7.83 -28.16 -10.90
C PRO A 169 -6.33 -28.36 -11.07
N VAL A 170 -5.50 -27.70 -10.25
CA VAL A 170 -4.05 -27.93 -10.25
C VAL A 170 -3.72 -29.34 -9.74
N LEU A 171 -4.39 -29.80 -8.69
CA LEU A 171 -4.19 -31.14 -8.13
C LEU A 171 -4.70 -32.22 -9.10
N ALA A 172 -5.83 -32.01 -9.76
CA ALA A 172 -6.36 -32.89 -10.80
C ALA A 172 -5.41 -32.98 -12.00
N LEU A 173 -4.88 -31.84 -12.47
CA LEU A 173 -3.89 -31.80 -13.54
C LEU A 173 -2.61 -32.53 -13.14
N LEU A 174 -2.10 -32.29 -11.93
CA LEU A 174 -0.90 -32.95 -11.40
C LEU A 174 -1.09 -34.47 -11.28
N ARG A 175 -2.23 -34.94 -10.75
CA ARG A 175 -2.56 -36.38 -10.68
C ARG A 175 -2.60 -37.01 -12.07
N ARG A 176 -3.16 -36.31 -13.07
CA ARG A 176 -3.25 -36.77 -14.46
C ARG A 176 -1.86 -36.86 -15.10
N LEU A 177 -1.00 -35.85 -14.91
CA LEU A 177 0.40 -35.85 -15.35
C LEU A 177 1.24 -36.93 -14.68
N LEU A 178 1.06 -37.15 -13.37
CA LEU A 178 1.74 -38.24 -12.65
C LEU A 178 1.25 -39.62 -13.10
N GLY A 179 -0.05 -39.77 -13.35
CA GLY A 179 -0.62 -41.01 -13.90
C GLY A 179 -0.06 -41.35 -15.28
N LEU A 180 0.19 -40.35 -16.13
CA LEU A 180 0.90 -40.52 -17.40
C LEU A 180 2.37 -40.96 -17.21
N LEU A 181 2.97 -40.64 -16.06
CA LEU A 181 4.32 -41.06 -15.66
C LEU A 181 4.36 -42.36 -14.85
N GLY A 182 3.21 -42.99 -14.57
CA GLY A 182 3.12 -44.19 -13.72
C GLY A 182 3.35 -43.94 -12.23
N LEU A 183 3.26 -42.69 -11.78
CA LEU A 183 3.45 -42.27 -10.39
C LEU A 183 2.09 -41.98 -9.72
N THR A 184 1.94 -42.29 -8.43
CA THR A 184 0.72 -41.99 -7.66
C THR A 184 1.03 -41.07 -6.48
N LEU A 185 0.19 -40.07 -6.26
CA LEU A 185 0.25 -39.19 -5.08
C LEU A 185 -0.53 -39.84 -3.93
N PRO A 186 -0.02 -39.82 -2.68
CA PRO A 186 -0.80 -40.19 -1.52
C PRO A 186 -1.99 -39.22 -1.36
N SER A 187 -3.17 -39.75 -1.05
CA SER A 187 -4.38 -38.95 -0.82
C SER A 187 -4.23 -38.12 0.45
N VAL A 188 -4.21 -36.79 0.31
CA VAL A 188 -4.28 -35.86 1.44
C VAL A 188 -5.76 -35.51 1.63
N PRO A 189 -6.39 -35.86 2.77
CA PRO A 189 -7.76 -35.44 3.05
C PRO A 189 -7.79 -33.92 3.24
N MET A 190 -8.64 -33.24 2.46
CA MET A 190 -8.91 -31.82 2.63
C MET A 190 -9.77 -31.63 3.90
N PRO A 191 -9.50 -30.65 4.76
CA PRO A 191 -10.41 -30.34 5.87
C PRO A 191 -11.76 -29.86 5.33
N ASP A 192 -12.85 -30.37 5.90
CA ASP A 192 -14.22 -29.94 5.58
C ASP A 192 -14.39 -28.45 5.92
N LEU A 193 -14.34 -27.61 4.89
CA LEU A 193 -14.61 -26.18 5.01
C LEU A 193 -16.13 -25.96 5.04
N PRO A 194 -16.66 -25.14 5.97
CA PRO A 194 -18.08 -24.82 5.99
C PRO A 194 -18.49 -24.17 4.67
N ALA A 195 -19.61 -24.64 4.09
CA ALA A 195 -20.18 -24.08 2.88
C ALA A 195 -20.46 -22.58 3.09
N ILE A 196 -19.75 -21.72 2.36
CA ILE A 196 -20.00 -20.29 2.37
C ILE A 196 -21.31 -20.07 1.59
N PRO A 197 -22.39 -19.57 2.21
CA PRO A 197 -23.63 -19.32 1.50
C PRO A 197 -23.39 -18.27 0.43
N MET A 198 -23.61 -18.65 -0.84
CA MET A 198 -23.54 -17.72 -1.96
C MET A 198 -24.71 -16.72 -1.83
N PRO A 199 -24.48 -15.40 -1.94
CA PRO A 199 -25.58 -14.44 -1.93
C PRO A 199 -26.47 -14.63 -3.17
N ASP A 200 -27.78 -14.81 -2.97
CA ASP A 200 -28.78 -14.86 -4.04
C ASP A 200 -28.89 -13.48 -4.70
N LEU A 201 -28.32 -13.36 -5.90
CA LEU A 201 -28.36 -12.13 -6.70
C LEU A 201 -29.52 -12.17 -7.70
N PRO A 202 -30.23 -11.05 -7.90
CA PRO A 202 -31.38 -10.97 -8.78
C PRO A 202 -30.98 -11.24 -10.24
N ARG A 203 -31.78 -12.05 -10.94
CA ARG A 203 -31.61 -12.35 -12.36
C ARG A 203 -31.75 -11.05 -13.17
N LEU A 204 -30.65 -10.58 -13.77
CA LEU A 204 -30.66 -9.44 -14.67
C LEU A 204 -31.19 -9.84 -16.07
N PRO A 205 -31.83 -8.91 -16.81
CA PRO A 205 -32.40 -9.20 -18.12
C PRO A 205 -31.30 -9.49 -19.15
N ARG A 206 -31.54 -10.47 -20.02
CA ARG A 206 -30.65 -10.80 -21.14
C ARG A 206 -30.58 -9.63 -22.13
N ILE A 207 -29.37 -9.19 -22.43
CA ILE A 207 -29.08 -8.25 -23.53
C ILE A 207 -29.00 -9.09 -24.82
N PRO A 208 -29.79 -8.78 -25.87
CA PRO A 208 -29.69 -9.48 -27.15
C PRO A 208 -28.41 -9.05 -27.88
N TRP A 209 -27.62 -10.02 -28.34
CA TRP A 209 -26.49 -9.76 -29.23
C TRP A 209 -27.01 -9.45 -30.65
N PRO A 210 -26.31 -8.61 -31.44
CA PRO A 210 -26.65 -8.40 -32.84
C PRO A 210 -26.29 -9.63 -33.69
N ASP A 211 -27.17 -10.00 -34.62
CA ASP A 211 -26.95 -11.10 -35.55
C ASP A 211 -25.77 -10.79 -36.48
N LEU A 212 -24.73 -11.64 -36.45
CA LEU A 212 -23.61 -11.57 -37.38
C LEU A 212 -23.99 -12.17 -38.74
N PRO A 213 -23.49 -11.62 -39.86
CA PRO A 213 -23.73 -12.17 -41.19
C PRO A 213 -23.08 -13.55 -41.36
N ASP A 214 -23.78 -14.45 -42.05
CA ASP A 214 -23.34 -15.82 -42.32
C ASP A 214 -22.00 -15.84 -43.09
N LEU A 215 -20.95 -16.32 -42.42
CA LEU A 215 -19.66 -16.59 -43.07
C LEU A 215 -19.74 -17.87 -43.93
N PRO A 216 -19.06 -17.91 -45.08
CA PRO A 216 -18.98 -19.11 -45.92
C PRO A 216 -18.37 -20.27 -45.15
N SER A 217 -18.96 -21.45 -45.31
CA SER A 217 -18.62 -22.68 -44.59
C SER A 217 -17.19 -23.15 -44.89
N LEU A 218 -16.26 -22.86 -43.97
CA LEU A 218 -14.93 -23.46 -43.97
C LEU A 218 -15.06 -24.98 -43.72
N PRO A 219 -14.28 -25.83 -44.41
CA PRO A 219 -14.25 -27.26 -44.15
C PRO A 219 -13.88 -27.51 -42.68
N ARG A 220 -14.70 -28.28 -41.97
CA ARG A 220 -14.47 -28.64 -40.56
C ARG A 220 -13.21 -29.50 -40.46
N ILE A 221 -12.08 -28.86 -40.19
CA ILE A 221 -10.88 -29.55 -39.70
C ILE A 221 -11.22 -30.06 -38.30
N PRO A 222 -11.16 -31.37 -38.01
CA PRO A 222 -11.36 -31.87 -36.67
C PRO A 222 -10.17 -31.43 -35.81
N TRP A 223 -10.36 -30.34 -35.06
CA TRP A 223 -9.42 -29.96 -34.02
C TRP A 223 -9.43 -31.04 -32.93
N PRO A 224 -8.26 -31.41 -32.37
CA PRO A 224 -8.23 -32.31 -31.22
C PRO A 224 -9.04 -31.70 -30.08
N ASP A 225 -9.80 -32.53 -29.39
CA ASP A 225 -10.59 -32.08 -28.25
C ASP A 225 -9.65 -31.64 -27.13
N LEU A 226 -9.56 -30.32 -26.91
CA LEU A 226 -8.79 -29.69 -25.86
C LEU A 226 -9.66 -29.38 -24.63
N SER A 227 -10.91 -29.84 -24.59
CA SER A 227 -11.79 -29.70 -23.42
C SER A 227 -11.10 -30.10 -22.12
N TRP A 228 -10.32 -31.19 -22.13
CA TRP A 228 -9.54 -31.66 -20.97
C TRP A 228 -8.54 -30.64 -20.41
N LEU A 229 -8.09 -29.66 -21.20
CA LEU A 229 -7.21 -28.57 -20.76
C LEU A 229 -7.99 -27.46 -20.05
N PHE A 230 -9.22 -27.20 -20.52
CA PHE A 230 -10.03 -26.06 -20.08
C PHE A 230 -11.09 -26.45 -19.05
N ASP A 231 -11.57 -27.69 -19.03
CA ASP A 231 -12.59 -28.20 -18.11
C ASP A 231 -12.20 -28.06 -16.64
N PRO A 232 -10.95 -28.36 -16.22
CA PRO A 232 -10.55 -28.15 -14.83
C PRO A 232 -10.62 -26.67 -14.44
N ILE A 233 -10.25 -25.77 -15.36
CA ILE A 233 -10.20 -24.32 -15.10
C ILE A 233 -11.51 -23.61 -15.48
N ARG A 234 -12.52 -24.33 -15.95
CA ARG A 234 -13.81 -23.76 -16.37
C ARG A 234 -14.49 -22.95 -15.27
N PRO A 235 -14.53 -23.41 -14.00
CA PRO A 235 -15.09 -22.62 -12.90
C PRO A 235 -14.33 -21.31 -12.65
N VAL A 236 -13.02 -21.28 -12.93
CA VAL A 236 -12.19 -20.07 -12.81
C VAL A 236 -12.52 -19.10 -13.95
N ILE A 237 -12.71 -19.62 -15.17
CA ILE A 237 -13.10 -18.82 -16.34
C ILE A 237 -14.47 -18.19 -16.11
N ASP A 238 -15.45 -18.98 -15.65
CA ASP A 238 -16.81 -18.50 -15.38
C ASP A 238 -16.80 -17.46 -14.26
N PHE A 239 -16.06 -17.72 -13.17
CA PHE A 239 -15.85 -16.74 -12.09
C PHE A 239 -15.22 -15.44 -12.61
N LEU A 240 -14.19 -15.50 -13.46
CA LEU A 240 -13.55 -14.33 -14.05
C LEU A 240 -14.53 -13.54 -14.92
N GLN A 241 -15.32 -14.22 -15.75
CA GLN A 241 -16.33 -13.60 -16.62
C GLN A 241 -17.42 -12.89 -15.81
N ASP A 242 -17.92 -13.53 -14.75
CA ASP A 242 -18.94 -12.96 -13.85
C ASP A 242 -18.39 -11.79 -13.02
N ASN A 243 -17.06 -11.73 -12.84
CA ASN A 243 -16.38 -10.72 -12.02
C ASN A 243 -15.58 -9.70 -12.85
N GLY A 244 -16.10 -9.30 -14.01
CA GLY A 244 -15.45 -8.34 -14.91
C GLY A 244 -15.04 -7.01 -14.25
N ARG A 245 -15.79 -6.52 -13.25
CA ARG A 245 -15.41 -5.32 -12.45
C ARG A 245 -14.15 -5.54 -11.61
N LEU A 246 -13.99 -6.75 -11.07
CA LEU A 246 -12.85 -7.17 -10.27
C LEU A 246 -11.58 -7.30 -11.14
N ILE A 247 -11.74 -7.88 -12.34
CA ILE A 247 -10.67 -7.92 -13.35
C ILE A 247 -10.27 -6.50 -13.75
N GLY A 248 -11.24 -5.62 -14.02
CA GLY A 248 -10.99 -4.21 -14.31
C GLY A 248 -10.17 -3.52 -13.22
N ALA A 249 -10.51 -3.74 -11.95
CA ALA A 249 -9.76 -3.17 -10.82
C ALA A 249 -8.33 -3.72 -10.71
N ILE A 250 -8.12 -5.03 -10.95
CA ILE A 250 -6.79 -5.66 -10.94
C ILE A 250 -5.93 -5.12 -12.10
N VAL A 251 -6.49 -5.03 -13.31
CA VAL A 251 -5.79 -4.50 -14.49
C VAL A 251 -5.41 -3.04 -14.30
N VAL A 252 -6.33 -2.21 -13.79
CA VAL A 252 -6.04 -0.79 -13.47
C VAL A 252 -4.96 -0.68 -12.39
N GLY A 253 -5.03 -1.50 -11.33
CA GLY A 253 -4.01 -1.54 -10.29
C GLY A 253 -2.64 -1.96 -10.83
N LEU A 254 -2.58 -2.94 -11.73
CA LEU A 254 -1.34 -3.40 -12.36
C LEU A 254 -0.78 -2.35 -13.34
N ALA A 255 -1.65 -1.66 -14.10
CA ALA A 255 -1.26 -0.59 -15.01
C ALA A 255 -0.69 0.62 -14.26
N LEU A 256 -1.32 1.01 -13.14
CA LEU A 256 -0.81 2.06 -12.24
C LEU A 256 0.52 1.65 -11.59
N ALA A 257 0.64 0.39 -11.15
CA ALA A 257 1.90 -0.12 -10.61
C ALA A 257 3.01 -0.15 -11.67
N ALA A 258 2.70 -0.52 -12.91
CA ALA A 258 3.66 -0.55 -14.02
C ALA A 258 4.11 0.86 -14.44
N THR A 259 3.19 1.84 -14.48
CA THR A 259 3.54 3.23 -14.73
C THR A 259 4.42 3.79 -13.60
N GLU A 260 4.14 3.46 -12.35
CA GLU A 260 4.97 3.85 -11.21
C GLU A 260 6.36 3.19 -11.25
N LEU A 261 6.44 1.90 -11.60
CA LEU A 261 7.71 1.20 -11.79
C LEU A 261 8.56 1.80 -12.92
N ARG A 262 7.94 2.22 -14.03
CA ARG A 262 8.65 2.91 -15.13
C ARG A 262 9.18 4.26 -14.66
N ARG A 263 8.37 5.05 -13.94
CA ARG A 263 8.79 6.33 -13.36
C ARG A 263 9.97 6.17 -12.39
N GLN A 264 9.98 5.11 -11.58
CA GLN A 264 11.09 4.83 -10.68
C GLN A 264 12.39 4.46 -11.40
N ARG A 265 12.34 3.83 -12.58
CA ARG A 265 13.55 3.52 -13.35
C ARG A 265 14.22 4.79 -13.87
N THR A 266 13.46 5.68 -14.50
CA THR A 266 13.99 6.95 -15.02
C THR A 266 14.57 7.83 -13.92
N ARG A 267 13.97 7.83 -12.71
CA ARG A 267 14.52 8.56 -11.54
C ARG A 267 15.83 7.98 -10.99
N ARG A 268 16.05 6.68 -11.14
CA ARG A 268 17.32 6.04 -10.75
C ARG A 268 18.40 6.41 -11.75
N GLU A 269 18.09 6.35 -13.05
CA GLU A 269 19.00 6.73 -14.13
C GLU A 269 19.47 8.19 -13.97
N THR A 270 18.57 9.14 -13.67
CA THR A 270 18.97 10.53 -13.44
C THR A 270 19.82 10.72 -12.18
N ARG A 271 19.48 10.06 -11.07
CA ARG A 271 20.28 10.12 -9.83
C ARG A 271 21.67 9.49 -9.99
N ASP A 272 21.75 8.39 -10.73
CA ASP A 272 23.03 7.71 -10.98
C ASP A 272 23.91 8.57 -11.92
N ALA A 273 23.31 9.25 -12.91
CA ALA A 273 24.00 10.23 -13.74
C ALA A 273 24.50 11.45 -12.92
N GLU A 274 23.67 12.01 -12.02
CA GLU A 274 24.08 13.11 -11.13
C GLU A 274 25.25 12.70 -10.21
N ARG A 275 25.17 11.49 -9.62
CA ARG A 275 26.26 10.94 -8.80
C ARG A 275 27.55 10.76 -9.59
N GLN A 276 27.48 10.29 -10.84
CA GLN A 276 28.67 10.18 -11.69
C GLN A 276 29.31 11.54 -11.93
N VAL A 277 28.52 12.57 -12.24
CA VAL A 277 29.03 13.93 -12.42
C VAL A 277 29.66 14.47 -11.13
N GLU A 278 29.08 14.19 -9.97
CA GLU A 278 29.62 14.59 -8.67
C GLU A 278 30.95 13.88 -8.37
N LEU A 279 31.03 12.57 -8.60
CA LEU A 279 32.26 11.80 -8.46
C LEU A 279 33.36 12.29 -9.40
N GLU A 280 33.03 12.65 -10.63
CA GLU A 280 33.99 13.23 -11.58
C GLU A 280 34.47 14.62 -11.15
N ARG A 281 33.62 15.44 -10.53
CA ARG A 281 34.03 16.73 -9.96
C ARG A 281 34.97 16.53 -8.78
N LEU A 282 34.64 15.62 -7.86
CA LEU A 282 35.49 15.27 -6.72
C LEU A 282 36.84 14.71 -7.17
N ALA A 283 36.85 13.80 -8.16
CA ALA A 283 38.06 13.24 -8.73
C ALA A 283 38.96 14.33 -9.36
N ARG A 284 38.37 15.30 -10.06
CA ARG A 284 39.10 16.45 -10.61
C ARG A 284 39.68 17.35 -9.52
N ALA A 285 38.90 17.68 -8.50
CA ALA A 285 39.36 18.47 -7.37
C ALA A 285 40.53 17.78 -6.64
N MET A 286 40.42 16.47 -6.39
CA MET A 286 41.48 15.67 -5.77
C MET A 286 42.77 15.66 -6.62
N ARG A 287 42.68 15.55 -7.95
CA ARG A 287 43.86 15.65 -8.83
C ARG A 287 44.53 17.01 -8.75
N GLN A 288 43.76 18.09 -8.74
CA GLN A 288 44.31 19.45 -8.62
C GLN A 288 45.02 19.68 -7.29
N VAL A 289 44.50 19.14 -6.20
CA VAL A 289 45.17 19.15 -4.89
C VAL A 289 46.49 18.37 -4.96
N ALA A 290 46.46 17.15 -5.51
CA ALA A 290 47.66 16.32 -5.67
C ALA A 290 48.74 16.95 -6.57
N GLU A 291 48.34 17.71 -7.59
CA GLU A 291 49.27 18.46 -8.44
C GLU A 291 49.90 19.67 -7.72
N ARG A 292 49.15 20.35 -6.85
CA ARG A 292 49.68 21.43 -6.00
C ARG A 292 50.66 20.94 -4.95
N GLU A 293 50.45 19.73 -4.44
CA GLU A 293 51.31 19.13 -3.42
C GLU A 293 52.56 18.44 -3.99
N ARG A 294 52.71 18.36 -5.32
CA ARG A 294 53.96 17.85 -5.91
C ARG A 294 55.07 18.89 -5.71
N PRO A 295 56.14 18.56 -4.96
CA PRO A 295 57.27 19.47 -4.81
C PRO A 295 57.96 19.69 -6.16
N PRO A 296 58.47 20.90 -6.42
CA PRO A 296 59.24 21.17 -7.63
C PRO A 296 60.48 20.26 -7.65
N ARG A 297 60.71 19.61 -8.78
CA ARG A 297 61.91 18.82 -9.05
C ARG A 297 63.10 19.72 -9.35
#